data_AF-A0A5C2CZW8-F1
#
_entry.id   AF-A0A5C2CZW8-F1
#
_cell.length_a   1.000
_cell.length_b   1.000
_cell.length_c   1.000
_cell.angle_alpha   90.00
_cell.angle_beta   90.00
_cell.angle_gamma   90.00
#
_symmetry.space_group_name_H-M   'P 1'
#
loop_
_entity.id
_entity.type
_entity.pdbx_description
1 polymer ?
#
loop_
_entity_poly.entity_id
_entity_poly.type
_entity_poly.pdbx_seq_one_letter_code
_entity_poly.pdbx_strand_id
1 'polypeptide(L)'
;MVGSPIANRNRMETEPLIGFFVNVLALRLDLSGDPTFLDLVHRARETALGAYSHQDLPFEKLVELLATARDLDSTPVFQVLFALQNSLWSGPRLGELSVEALPVPSRDAKFLLNIVLIPEADGSLAGTLEYRASLFDAATIDRLAARFTALLEAVATHPSTRLSDLPLLASEEEVQTTREWGLRLSEPVQVLGKGGQPVPPGVPGELFFVEPDGGLRPAGERARWLSGGDLEVLELPSPEEALGSERERAAHEAPRTEVEELLAGLWKDLLGVDTVGLHDDFFALGGHSLLATRLLSHVRAALGVDLPVRRLFEASTLEAQAAAVEAALAHISQGDQATQAIQETSILPVQAASRDIGPLPLSFAQQRLWFLEQFEPGNPTYNIAAAVRLTGPLDAGALERALSGVVARHQSLRSRFEAVEGEPAVFVDPEMALRLTPEDIEDVADEAAMLALAREAALRRSTSRRGRSSVPAC
;
A
#
# COMPACT_ATOMS: atom_id res chain seq x y z
N MET A 1 14.83 5.49 6.48
CA MET A 1 13.63 6.23 6.02
C MET A 1 13.01 5.44 4.89
N VAL A 2 11.70 5.23 4.91
CA VAL A 2 10.94 4.62 3.81
C VAL A 2 9.73 5.50 3.51
N GLY A 3 9.42 5.71 2.24
CA GLY A 3 8.20 6.40 1.83
C GLY A 3 7.03 5.42 1.75
N SER A 4 5.85 5.84 2.21
CA SER A 4 4.60 5.07 2.08
C SER A 4 3.50 5.96 1.52
N PRO A 5 2.83 5.60 0.41
CA PRO A 5 1.74 6.38 -0.13
C PRO A 5 0.50 6.28 0.78
N ILE A 6 -0.29 7.35 0.81
CA ILE A 6 -1.59 7.41 1.46
C ILE A 6 -2.62 8.03 0.50
N ALA A 7 -3.85 7.55 0.55
CA ALA A 7 -4.90 8.03 -0.36
C ALA A 7 -5.23 9.52 -0.16
N ASN A 8 -5.10 10.01 1.08
CA ASN A 8 -5.36 11.40 1.47
C ASN A 8 -6.77 11.88 1.03
N ARG A 9 -7.76 11.01 1.25
CA ARG A 9 -9.20 11.24 0.98
C ARG A 9 -10.01 11.19 2.28
N ASN A 10 -9.62 11.98 3.26
CA ASN A 10 -10.23 12.09 4.59
C ASN A 10 -11.49 13.01 4.64
N ARG A 11 -12.08 13.32 3.47
CA ARG A 11 -13.19 14.25 3.30
C ARG A 11 -14.24 13.68 2.35
N MET A 12 -15.52 13.74 2.74
CA MET A 12 -16.66 13.24 1.93
C MET A 12 -16.68 13.89 0.54
N GLU A 13 -16.32 15.17 0.48
CA GLU A 13 -16.36 15.99 -0.72
C GLU A 13 -15.33 15.53 -1.77
N THR A 14 -14.23 14.90 -1.35
CA THR A 14 -13.15 14.45 -2.24
C THR A 14 -13.24 12.97 -2.60
N GLU A 15 -14.00 12.18 -1.84
CA GLU A 15 -14.15 10.75 -2.04
C GLU A 15 -14.59 10.36 -3.47
N PRO A 16 -15.66 10.95 -4.05
CA PRO A 16 -16.17 10.54 -5.35
C PRO A 16 -15.38 11.15 -6.52
N LEU A 17 -14.29 11.88 -6.27
CA LEU A 17 -13.57 12.61 -7.30
C LEU A 17 -12.41 11.80 -7.89
N ILE A 18 -12.22 11.91 -9.20
CA ILE A 18 -10.97 11.59 -9.88
C ILE A 18 -10.07 12.82 -9.77
N GLY A 19 -8.84 12.65 -9.31
CA GLY A 19 -7.88 13.73 -9.11
C GLY A 19 -6.63 13.26 -8.41
N PHE A 20 -5.63 14.15 -8.32
CA PHE A 20 -4.37 13.85 -7.66
C PHE A 20 -4.45 14.19 -6.17
N PHE A 21 -4.83 13.20 -5.37
CA PHE A 21 -4.97 13.33 -3.91
C PHE A 21 -3.83 12.65 -3.15
N VAL A 22 -3.26 11.58 -3.71
CA VAL A 22 -2.24 10.75 -3.06
C VAL A 22 -1.13 11.62 -2.47
N ASN A 23 -0.87 11.44 -1.18
CA ASN A 23 0.25 12.04 -0.48
C ASN A 23 1.23 10.92 -0.07
N VAL A 24 2.45 11.27 0.33
CA VAL A 24 3.47 10.31 0.77
C VAL A 24 3.91 10.63 2.18
N LEU A 25 3.88 9.63 3.05
CA LEU A 25 4.44 9.71 4.40
C LEU A 25 5.89 9.22 4.38
N ALA A 26 6.80 10.01 4.97
CA ALA A 26 8.19 9.61 5.18
C ALA A 26 8.34 8.98 6.58
N LEU A 27 8.56 7.67 6.64
CA LEU A 27 8.59 6.91 7.89
C LEU A 27 10.04 6.70 8.35
N ARG A 28 10.34 7.15 9.57
CA ARG A 28 11.62 6.95 10.25
C ARG A 28 11.51 5.82 11.26
N LEU A 29 11.95 4.63 10.87
CA LEU A 29 12.04 3.51 11.81
C LEU A 29 13.34 3.60 12.62
N ASP A 30 13.22 3.41 13.93
CA ASP A 30 14.35 3.35 14.86
C ASP A 30 14.77 1.90 15.12
N LEU A 31 15.92 1.54 14.55
CA LEU A 31 16.54 0.21 14.70
C LEU A 31 17.56 0.17 15.86
N SER A 32 17.66 1.23 16.66
CA SER A 32 18.62 1.31 17.76
C SER A 32 18.34 0.26 18.84
N GLY A 33 19.43 -0.25 19.43
CA GLY A 33 19.37 -1.21 20.54
C GLY A 33 19.13 -2.66 20.13
N ASP A 34 19.24 -3.00 18.83
CA ASP A 34 19.04 -4.36 18.31
C ASP A 34 17.70 -4.99 18.76
N PRO A 35 16.57 -4.36 18.37
CA PRO A 35 15.25 -4.80 18.80
C PRO A 35 14.90 -6.20 18.26
N THR A 36 13.90 -6.84 18.85
CA THR A 36 13.24 -7.98 18.18
C THR A 36 12.41 -7.49 16.99
N PHE A 37 12.00 -8.40 16.10
CA PHE A 37 11.07 -8.03 15.03
C PHE A 37 9.73 -7.51 15.59
N LEU A 38 9.18 -8.13 16.64
CA LEU A 38 7.99 -7.61 17.33
C LEU A 38 8.17 -6.19 17.86
N ASP A 39 9.31 -5.91 18.51
CA ASP A 39 9.61 -4.55 18.98
C ASP A 39 9.65 -3.57 17.80
N LEU A 40 10.24 -3.97 16.66
CA LEU A 40 10.26 -3.16 15.46
C LEU A 40 8.85 -2.92 14.91
N VAL A 41 7.97 -3.93 14.89
CA VAL A 41 6.57 -3.78 14.47
C VAL A 41 5.84 -2.79 15.37
N HIS A 42 6.02 -2.86 16.69
CA HIS A 42 5.45 -1.88 17.62
C HIS A 42 5.98 -0.47 17.36
N ARG A 43 7.29 -0.30 17.17
CA ARG A 43 7.90 1.01 16.83
C ARG A 43 7.41 1.53 15.48
N ALA A 44 7.27 0.66 14.49
CA ALA A 44 6.76 0.99 13.17
C ALA A 44 5.30 1.42 13.24
N ARG A 45 4.47 0.73 14.02
CA ARG A 45 3.09 1.13 14.32
C ARG A 45 3.06 2.53 14.93
N GLU A 46 3.83 2.79 15.98
CA GLU A 46 3.84 4.11 16.62
C GLU A 46 4.30 5.22 15.68
N THR A 47 5.32 4.95 14.85
CA THR A 47 5.82 5.88 13.84
C THR A 47 4.76 6.16 12.77
N ALA A 48 4.11 5.11 12.24
CA ALA A 48 3.07 5.24 11.23
C ALA A 48 1.86 6.00 11.76
N LEU A 49 1.37 5.66 12.96
CA LEU A 49 0.25 6.36 13.60
C LEU A 49 0.59 7.82 13.91
N GLY A 50 1.84 8.12 14.28
CA GLY A 50 2.31 9.50 14.44
C GLY A 50 2.30 10.27 13.13
N ALA A 51 2.79 9.68 12.04
CA ALA A 51 2.77 10.28 10.71
C ALA A 51 1.33 10.49 10.20
N TYR A 52 0.44 9.53 10.45
CA TYR A 52 -0.98 9.62 10.07
C TYR A 52 -1.73 10.77 10.75
N SER A 53 -1.39 11.11 12.00
CA SER A 53 -1.94 12.29 12.69
C SER A 53 -1.60 13.61 11.99
N HIS A 54 -0.61 13.62 11.09
CA HIS A 54 -0.17 14.77 10.31
C HIS A 54 -0.30 14.54 8.79
N GLN A 55 -1.17 13.62 8.38
CA GLN A 55 -1.28 13.18 6.98
C GLN A 55 -1.66 14.28 5.97
N ASP A 56 -2.30 15.37 6.44
CA ASP A 56 -2.66 16.51 5.59
C ASP A 56 -1.44 17.40 5.23
N LEU A 57 -0.28 17.22 5.87
CA LEU A 57 0.94 17.94 5.51
C LEU A 57 1.44 17.41 4.14
N PRO A 58 1.46 18.24 3.08
CA PRO A 58 1.94 17.80 1.77
C PRO A 58 3.42 17.44 1.84
N PHE A 59 3.79 16.31 1.24
CA PHE A 59 5.17 15.83 1.21
C PHE A 59 6.14 16.89 0.65
N GLU A 60 5.75 17.60 -0.40
CA GLU A 60 6.55 18.68 -1.00
C GLU A 60 6.84 19.81 0.00
N LYS A 61 5.87 20.13 0.87
CA LYS A 61 6.06 21.16 1.90
C LYS A 61 7.00 20.67 3.00
N LEU A 62 6.91 19.39 3.37
CA LEU A 62 7.85 18.77 4.31
C LEU A 62 9.28 18.84 3.79
N VAL A 63 9.51 18.52 2.51
CA VAL A 63 10.83 18.62 1.87
C VAL A 63 11.37 20.05 1.91
N GLU A 64 10.52 21.04 1.61
CA GLU A 64 10.88 22.46 1.70
C GLU A 64 11.32 22.85 3.13
N LEU A 65 10.56 22.44 4.14
CA LEU A 65 10.82 22.75 5.55
C LEU A 65 12.08 22.07 6.09
N LEU A 66 12.38 20.85 5.63
CA LEU A 66 13.57 20.12 6.05
C LEU A 66 14.86 20.65 5.40
N ALA A 67 14.76 21.58 4.45
CA ALA A 67 15.89 22.17 3.72
C ALA A 67 16.88 21.12 3.16
N THR A 68 16.38 19.92 2.82
CA THR A 68 17.22 18.88 2.23
C THR A 68 17.73 19.33 0.88
N ALA A 69 19.02 19.10 0.60
CA ALA A 69 19.60 19.39 -0.70
C ALA A 69 18.75 18.74 -1.80
N ARG A 70 18.32 19.54 -2.78
CA ARG A 70 17.62 19.02 -3.95
C ARG A 70 18.65 18.34 -4.84
N ASP A 71 18.70 17.04 -4.76
CA ASP A 71 19.32 16.20 -5.78
C ASP A 71 18.23 15.79 -6.76
N LEU A 72 18.47 16.01 -8.05
CA LEU A 72 17.51 15.68 -9.11
C LEU A 72 17.49 14.17 -9.38
N ASP A 73 18.56 13.46 -9.02
CA ASP A 73 18.68 12.02 -9.18
C ASP A 73 18.06 11.26 -8.00
N SER A 74 17.66 11.89 -6.91
CA SER A 74 17.09 11.18 -5.76
C SER A 74 15.86 11.87 -5.17
N THR A 75 14.93 11.06 -4.67
CA THR A 75 13.81 11.61 -3.92
C THR A 75 14.31 12.13 -2.57
N PRO A 76 13.98 13.38 -2.19
CA PRO A 76 14.39 13.91 -0.91
C PRO A 76 13.84 13.05 0.24
N VAL A 77 14.56 12.97 1.36
CA VAL A 77 14.14 12.29 2.61
C VAL A 77 14.15 10.75 2.59
N PHE A 78 13.74 10.09 1.50
CA PHE A 78 13.78 8.63 1.35
C PHE A 78 14.06 8.23 -0.09
N GLN A 79 14.61 7.03 -0.31
CA GLN A 79 14.93 6.51 -1.66
C GLN A 79 14.11 5.27 -2.04
N VAL A 80 13.52 4.61 -1.04
CA VAL A 80 12.69 3.42 -1.21
C VAL A 80 11.23 3.78 -0.89
N LEU A 81 10.33 3.50 -1.83
CA LEU A 81 8.89 3.52 -1.60
C LEU A 81 8.42 2.10 -1.29
N PHE A 82 7.61 1.95 -0.25
CA PHE A 82 6.93 0.69 0.07
C PHE A 82 5.42 0.96 0.10
N ALA A 83 4.67 0.15 -0.64
CA ALA A 83 3.23 0.19 -0.66
C ALA A 83 2.66 -1.21 -0.45
N LEU A 84 1.67 -1.31 0.45
CA LEU A 84 0.82 -2.47 0.56
C LEU A 84 -0.56 -2.08 0.01
N GLN A 85 -0.97 -2.70 -1.09
CA GLN A 85 -2.15 -2.32 -1.86
C GLN A 85 -3.27 -3.33 -1.64
N ASN A 86 -4.02 -3.16 -0.55
CA ASN A 86 -5.10 -4.07 -0.12
C ASN A 86 -6.42 -3.92 -0.90
N SER A 87 -6.41 -3.23 -2.05
CA SER A 87 -7.60 -3.09 -2.89
C SER A 87 -7.39 -3.89 -4.17
N LEU A 88 -7.92 -5.10 -4.21
CA LEU A 88 -8.02 -5.87 -5.45
C LEU A 88 -9.05 -5.16 -6.35
N TRP A 89 -8.59 -4.55 -7.44
CA TRP A 89 -9.51 -4.03 -8.43
C TRP A 89 -10.11 -5.20 -9.20
N SER A 90 -11.29 -5.64 -8.78
CA SER A 90 -12.03 -6.75 -9.39
C SER A 90 -12.76 -6.37 -10.69
N GLY A 91 -12.52 -5.16 -11.21
CA GLY A 91 -13.21 -4.62 -12.38
C GLY A 91 -14.70 -4.34 -12.12
N PRO A 92 -15.32 -3.35 -12.79
CA PRO A 92 -16.77 -3.23 -12.75
C PRO A 92 -17.42 -4.38 -13.53
N ARG A 93 -18.52 -4.94 -13.03
CA ARG A 93 -19.41 -5.78 -13.86
C ARG A 93 -20.15 -4.88 -14.84
N LEU A 94 -19.82 -4.97 -16.13
CA LEU A 94 -20.42 -4.15 -17.18
C LEU A 94 -21.45 -4.97 -17.97
N GLY A 95 -22.56 -5.33 -17.32
CA GLY A 95 -23.56 -6.20 -17.91
C GLY A 95 -22.97 -7.58 -18.24
N GLU A 96 -22.98 -7.95 -19.52
CA GLU A 96 -22.40 -9.21 -20.02
C GLU A 96 -20.90 -9.11 -20.36
N LEU A 97 -20.29 -7.93 -20.22
CA LEU A 97 -18.85 -7.75 -20.47
C LEU A 97 -18.05 -8.18 -19.23
N SER A 98 -17.11 -9.09 -19.44
CA SER A 98 -16.05 -9.34 -18.46
C SER A 98 -14.96 -8.31 -18.61
N VAL A 99 -14.51 -7.75 -17.49
CA VAL A 99 -13.41 -6.77 -17.42
C VAL A 99 -12.26 -7.39 -16.66
N GLU A 100 -11.11 -7.46 -17.30
CA GLU A 100 -9.87 -7.94 -16.69
C GLU A 100 -8.82 -6.84 -16.78
N ALA A 101 -8.16 -6.54 -15.66
CA ALA A 101 -7.07 -5.60 -15.61
C ALA A 101 -5.79 -6.27 -16.09
N LEU A 102 -5.08 -5.65 -17.03
CA LEU A 102 -3.81 -6.17 -17.51
C LEU A 102 -2.66 -5.32 -16.94
N PRO A 103 -1.61 -5.93 -16.37
CA PRO A 103 -0.47 -5.20 -15.83
C PRO A 103 0.32 -4.57 -16.98
N VAL A 104 0.42 -3.23 -17.01
CA VAL A 104 1.25 -2.52 -17.99
C VAL A 104 2.62 -2.26 -17.37
N PRO A 105 3.72 -2.88 -17.84
CA PRO A 105 5.04 -2.68 -17.24
C PRO A 105 5.53 -1.23 -17.44
N SER A 106 5.95 -0.56 -16.36
CA SER A 106 6.77 0.66 -16.44
C SER A 106 8.21 0.32 -16.85
N ARG A 107 8.96 1.23 -17.49
CA ARG A 107 10.45 1.13 -17.58
C ARG A 107 11.13 2.27 -16.84
N ASP A 108 10.36 3.23 -16.34
CA ASP A 108 10.89 4.43 -15.74
C ASP A 108 10.62 4.35 -14.24
N ALA A 109 11.70 4.28 -13.46
CA ALA A 109 11.64 4.14 -12.02
C ALA A 109 11.63 5.51 -11.34
N LYS A 110 10.52 5.82 -10.66
CA LYS A 110 10.35 7.08 -9.91
C LYS A 110 11.26 7.19 -8.69
N PHE A 111 11.62 6.04 -8.14
CA PHE A 111 12.42 5.88 -6.92
C PHE A 111 13.62 4.98 -7.22
N LEU A 112 14.57 4.90 -6.29
CA LEU A 112 15.67 3.94 -6.41
C LEU A 112 15.13 2.51 -6.43
N LEU A 113 14.19 2.23 -5.52
CA LEU A 113 13.42 0.99 -5.44
C LEU A 113 11.99 1.32 -4.99
N ASN A 114 11.01 0.75 -5.67
CA ASN A 114 9.60 0.83 -5.33
C ASN A 114 9.08 -0.60 -5.17
N ILE A 115 8.61 -0.91 -3.96
CA ILE A 115 8.09 -2.23 -3.60
C ILE A 115 6.59 -2.08 -3.42
N VAL A 116 5.82 -2.79 -4.24
CA VAL A 116 4.37 -2.87 -4.11
C VAL A 116 4.00 -4.31 -3.82
N LEU A 117 3.36 -4.55 -2.67
CA LEU A 117 2.81 -5.85 -2.31
C LEU A 117 1.28 -5.79 -2.36
N ILE A 118 0.66 -6.87 -2.80
CA ILE A 118 -0.78 -7.03 -3.00
C ILE A 118 -1.17 -8.36 -2.35
N PRO A 119 -2.12 -8.36 -1.39
CA PRO A 119 -2.65 -9.59 -0.86
C PRO A 119 -3.55 -10.28 -1.89
N GLU A 120 -3.37 -11.59 -2.02
CA GLU A 120 -4.17 -12.46 -2.88
C GLU A 120 -5.29 -13.14 -2.08
N ALA A 121 -6.28 -13.68 -2.80
CA ALA A 121 -7.45 -14.31 -2.18
C ALA A 121 -7.11 -15.59 -1.39
N ASP A 122 -5.98 -16.24 -1.68
CA ASP A 122 -5.46 -17.43 -0.99
C ASP A 122 -4.59 -17.08 0.23
N GLY A 123 -4.56 -15.81 0.63
CA GLY A 123 -3.76 -15.34 1.76
C GLY A 123 -2.28 -15.12 1.46
N SER A 124 -1.81 -15.42 0.24
CA SER A 124 -0.45 -15.10 -0.18
C SER A 124 -0.27 -13.59 -0.45
N LEU A 125 0.98 -13.13 -0.49
CA LEU A 125 1.34 -11.79 -0.93
C LEU A 125 2.05 -11.87 -2.28
N ALA A 126 1.43 -11.33 -3.32
CA ALA A 126 2.08 -11.07 -4.60
C ALA A 126 2.65 -9.66 -4.62
N GLY A 127 3.54 -9.34 -5.57
CA GLY A 127 4.06 -7.98 -5.65
C GLY A 127 5.00 -7.73 -6.80
N THR A 128 5.42 -6.47 -6.91
CA THR A 128 6.34 -5.99 -7.94
C THR A 128 7.44 -5.14 -7.33
N LEU A 129 8.68 -5.35 -7.80
CA LEU A 129 9.82 -4.49 -7.52
C LEU A 129 10.13 -3.67 -8.78
N GLU A 130 9.87 -2.37 -8.72
CA GLU A 130 10.27 -1.42 -9.76
C GLU A 130 11.55 -0.72 -9.30
N TYR A 131 12.58 -0.71 -10.14
CA TYR A 131 13.92 -0.27 -9.74
C TYR A 131 14.62 0.51 -10.84
N ARG A 132 15.58 1.34 -10.43
CA ARG A 132 16.38 2.12 -11.38
C ARG A 132 17.45 1.26 -12.03
N ALA A 133 17.28 0.98 -13.32
CA ALA A 133 18.21 0.14 -14.10
C ALA A 133 19.64 0.73 -14.26
N SER A 134 19.84 2.03 -14.00
CA SER A 134 21.19 2.61 -13.96
C SER A 134 21.98 2.26 -12.68
N LEU A 135 21.30 1.76 -11.65
CA LEU A 135 21.90 1.38 -10.36
C LEU A 135 21.86 -0.13 -10.10
N PHE A 136 20.85 -0.82 -10.61
CA PHE A 136 20.67 -2.27 -10.40
C PHE A 136 20.46 -3.00 -11.72
N ASP A 137 21.09 -4.17 -11.85
CA ASP A 137 20.72 -5.16 -12.86
C ASP A 137 19.62 -6.10 -12.30
N ALA A 138 18.97 -6.84 -13.20
CA ALA A 138 17.90 -7.76 -12.83
C ALA A 138 18.36 -8.81 -11.82
N ALA A 139 19.55 -9.40 -12.03
CA ALA A 139 20.10 -10.42 -11.13
C ALA A 139 20.30 -9.90 -9.69
N THR A 140 20.64 -8.62 -9.53
CA THR A 140 20.75 -7.98 -8.21
C THR A 140 19.40 -7.81 -7.55
N ILE A 141 18.37 -7.46 -8.31
CA ILE A 141 17.00 -7.34 -7.81
C ILE A 141 16.42 -8.70 -7.47
N ASP A 142 16.70 -9.73 -8.27
CA ASP A 142 16.28 -11.12 -7.99
C ASP A 142 16.89 -11.60 -6.66
N ARG A 143 18.18 -11.33 -6.42
CA ARG A 143 18.81 -11.61 -5.12
C ARG A 143 18.18 -10.81 -3.98
N LEU A 144 17.91 -9.52 -4.18
CA LEU A 144 17.23 -8.71 -3.16
C LEU A 144 15.82 -9.21 -2.85
N ALA A 145 15.07 -9.63 -3.87
CA ALA A 145 13.74 -10.22 -3.70
C ALA A 145 13.82 -11.54 -2.91
N ALA A 146 14.74 -12.45 -3.28
CA ALA A 146 14.94 -13.71 -2.56
C ALA A 146 15.31 -13.48 -1.08
N ARG A 147 16.22 -12.54 -0.80
CA ARG A 147 16.58 -12.14 0.57
C ARG A 147 15.40 -11.54 1.33
N PHE A 148 14.61 -10.70 0.67
CA PHE A 148 13.43 -10.09 1.28
C PHE A 148 12.39 -11.16 1.63
N THR A 149 12.14 -12.12 0.74
CA THR A 149 11.26 -13.27 1.01
C THR A 149 11.76 -14.10 2.17
N ALA A 150 13.04 -14.50 2.18
CA ALA A 150 13.62 -15.27 3.27
C ALA A 150 13.53 -14.53 4.62
N LEU A 151 13.74 -13.21 4.62
CA LEU A 151 13.57 -12.37 5.80
C LEU A 151 12.10 -12.37 6.26
N LEU A 152 11.14 -12.23 5.35
CA LEU A 152 9.70 -12.26 5.66
C LEU A 152 9.28 -13.62 6.25
N GLU A 153 9.78 -14.73 5.72
CA GLU A 153 9.54 -16.08 6.24
C GLU A 153 10.13 -16.26 7.64
N ALA A 154 11.38 -15.80 7.85
CA ALA A 154 12.05 -15.87 9.14
C ALA A 154 11.33 -15.07 10.22
N VAL A 155 10.86 -13.85 9.91
CA VAL A 155 10.15 -13.01 10.90
C VAL A 155 8.71 -13.48 11.13
N ALA A 156 8.08 -14.14 10.15
CA ALA A 156 6.76 -14.75 10.34
C ALA A 156 6.83 -15.98 11.26
N THR A 157 7.88 -16.78 11.15
CA THR A 157 8.08 -17.99 11.97
C THR A 157 8.67 -17.69 13.35
N HIS A 158 9.57 -16.71 13.44
CA HIS A 158 10.30 -16.37 14.66
C HIS A 158 10.22 -14.86 14.98
N PRO A 159 9.02 -14.33 15.30
CA PRO A 159 8.82 -12.88 15.45
C PRO A 159 9.56 -12.28 16.67
N SER A 160 9.93 -13.10 17.64
CA SER A 160 10.70 -12.69 18.83
C SER A 160 12.22 -12.69 18.61
N THR A 161 12.71 -13.07 17.43
CA THR A 161 14.13 -13.04 17.10
C THR A 161 14.63 -11.60 16.94
N ARG A 162 15.87 -11.35 17.38
CA ARG A 162 16.52 -10.05 17.22
C ARG A 162 16.84 -9.79 15.76
N LEU A 163 16.80 -8.53 15.36
CA LEU A 163 17.09 -8.17 13.96
C LEU A 163 18.49 -8.60 13.51
N SER A 164 19.48 -8.55 14.41
CA SER A 164 20.86 -9.00 14.11
C SER A 164 21.00 -10.51 13.88
N ASP A 165 20.06 -11.31 14.40
CA ASP A 165 20.06 -12.77 14.32
C ASP A 165 19.21 -13.30 13.15
N LEU A 166 18.53 -12.42 12.40
CA LEU A 166 17.71 -12.81 11.25
C LEU A 166 18.59 -13.15 10.04
N PRO A 167 18.26 -14.23 9.30
CA PRO A 167 18.99 -14.59 8.09
C PRO A 167 18.77 -13.51 7.02
N LEU A 168 19.86 -12.89 6.58
CA LEU A 168 19.83 -11.86 5.53
C LEU A 168 20.15 -12.42 4.15
N LEU A 169 20.62 -13.67 4.09
CA LEU A 169 20.91 -14.42 2.88
C LEU A 169 19.84 -15.50 2.70
N ALA A 170 19.40 -15.71 1.46
CA ALA A 170 18.63 -16.91 1.14
C ALA A 170 19.54 -18.14 1.28
N SER A 171 18.99 -19.29 1.66
CA SER A 171 19.74 -20.54 1.87
C SER A 171 20.62 -20.93 0.67
N GLU A 172 20.16 -20.69 -0.56
CA GLU A 172 20.96 -20.91 -1.78
C GLU A 172 22.16 -19.95 -1.90
N GLU A 173 22.01 -18.71 -1.45
CA GLU A 173 23.06 -17.69 -1.48
C GLU A 173 24.09 -17.88 -0.37
N GLU A 174 23.66 -18.39 0.80
CA GLU A 174 24.55 -18.94 1.82
C GLU A 174 25.40 -20.07 1.25
N VAL A 175 24.79 -21.03 0.54
CA VAL A 175 25.52 -22.16 -0.08
C VAL A 175 26.51 -21.67 -1.16
N GLN A 176 26.14 -20.68 -1.98
CA GLN A 176 27.03 -20.13 -3.01
C GLN A 176 28.19 -19.32 -2.40
N THR A 177 27.93 -18.44 -1.42
CA THR A 177 28.96 -17.67 -0.71
C THR A 177 29.92 -18.59 0.03
N THR A 178 29.39 -19.65 0.65
CA THR A 178 30.13 -20.71 1.35
C THR A 178 31.02 -21.52 0.38
N ARG A 179 30.54 -21.79 -0.85
CA ARG A 179 31.34 -22.44 -1.92
C ARG A 179 32.42 -21.54 -2.50
N GLU A 180 32.14 -20.25 -2.72
CA GLU A 180 33.10 -19.30 -3.28
C GLU A 180 34.19 -18.91 -2.27
N TRP A 181 33.88 -18.91 -0.97
CA TRP A 181 34.83 -18.54 0.10
C TRP A 181 35.35 -19.74 0.93
N GLY A 182 35.07 -20.98 0.50
CA GLY A 182 35.71 -22.18 1.02
C GLY A 182 35.42 -22.51 2.49
N LEU A 183 34.33 -21.99 3.07
CA LEU A 183 33.86 -22.41 4.38
C LEU A 183 33.03 -23.68 4.21
N ARG A 184 33.19 -24.68 5.09
CA ARG A 184 32.27 -25.81 5.19
C ARG A 184 31.52 -25.64 6.50
N LEU A 185 30.21 -25.40 6.44
CA LEU A 185 29.33 -25.61 7.59
C LEU A 185 28.43 -26.79 7.27
N SER A 186 28.78 -27.95 7.81
CA SER A 186 27.83 -29.02 8.08
C SER A 186 27.75 -29.10 9.60
N GLU A 187 26.89 -28.28 10.19
CA GLU A 187 26.69 -28.31 11.64
C GLU A 187 26.00 -29.63 12.03
N PRO A 188 26.50 -30.36 13.04
CA PRO A 188 25.83 -31.55 13.54
C PRO A 188 24.50 -31.16 14.20
N VAL A 189 23.44 -31.94 13.98
CA VAL A 189 22.11 -31.69 14.55
C VAL A 189 21.63 -32.85 15.43
N GLN A 190 20.78 -32.57 16.42
CA GLN A 190 20.13 -33.56 17.29
C GLN A 190 18.63 -33.31 17.39
N VAL A 191 17.85 -34.39 17.53
CA VAL A 191 16.42 -34.32 17.81
C VAL A 191 16.18 -34.82 19.23
N LEU A 192 15.64 -33.97 20.10
CA LEU A 192 15.48 -34.25 21.52
C LEU A 192 14.01 -34.31 21.93
N GLY A 193 13.68 -35.24 22.83
CA GLY A 193 12.35 -35.34 23.42
C GLY A 193 12.19 -34.40 24.63
N LYS A 194 10.99 -34.36 25.21
CA LYS A 194 10.62 -33.51 26.38
C LYS A 194 11.48 -33.68 27.66
N GLY A 195 12.46 -34.59 27.66
CA GLY A 195 13.43 -34.81 28.74
C GLY A 195 14.89 -34.55 28.35
N GLY A 196 15.16 -33.91 27.20
CA GLY A 196 16.51 -33.59 26.73
C GLY A 196 17.32 -34.80 26.25
N GLN A 197 16.66 -35.94 26.03
CA GLN A 197 17.30 -37.16 25.52
C GLN A 197 17.04 -37.32 24.02
N PRO A 198 18.01 -37.85 23.24
CA PRO A 198 17.81 -38.17 21.83
C PRO A 198 16.63 -39.11 21.62
N VAL A 199 15.77 -38.79 20.64
CA VAL A 199 14.63 -39.63 20.28
C VAL A 199 15.03 -40.67 19.22
N PRO A 200 14.48 -41.89 19.27
CA PRO A 200 14.76 -42.91 18.25
C PRO A 200 14.13 -42.55 16.90
N PRO A 201 14.60 -43.16 15.78
CA PRO A 201 14.01 -42.96 14.46
C PRO A 201 12.50 -43.22 14.43
N GLY A 202 11.77 -42.33 13.75
CA GLY A 202 10.31 -42.31 13.63
C GLY A 202 9.60 -41.50 14.71
N VAL A 203 10.29 -41.14 15.80
CA VAL A 203 9.71 -40.37 16.92
C VAL A 203 10.00 -38.88 16.74
N PRO A 204 8.97 -38.01 16.68
CA PRO A 204 9.15 -36.56 16.64
C PRO A 204 9.75 -35.99 17.92
N GLY A 205 10.70 -35.08 17.78
CA GLY A 205 11.23 -34.24 18.86
C GLY A 205 11.55 -32.83 18.38
N GLU A 206 12.14 -32.03 19.26
CA GLU A 206 12.62 -30.68 18.92
C GLU A 206 14.02 -30.79 18.31
N LEU A 207 14.26 -30.06 17.22
CA LEU A 207 15.54 -30.02 16.53
C LEU A 207 16.49 -29.02 17.21
N PHE A 208 17.74 -29.43 17.39
CA PHE A 208 18.83 -28.63 17.96
C PHE A 208 20.07 -28.70 17.07
N PHE A 209 20.75 -27.58 16.94
CA PHE A 209 22.12 -27.52 16.44
C PHE A 209 23.10 -27.86 17.57
N VAL A 210 24.09 -28.70 17.28
CA VAL A 210 25.16 -29.07 18.20
C VAL A 210 26.34 -28.13 17.96
N GLU A 211 26.61 -27.27 18.93
CA GLU A 211 27.72 -26.32 18.89
C GLU A 211 29.08 -27.03 19.07
N PRO A 212 30.20 -26.45 18.58
CA PRO A 212 31.53 -27.09 18.66
C PRO A 212 32.02 -27.37 20.08
N ASP A 213 31.48 -26.67 21.08
CA ASP A 213 31.78 -26.86 22.51
C ASP A 213 30.87 -27.90 23.19
N GLY A 214 29.94 -28.50 22.44
CA GLY A 214 28.95 -29.46 22.92
C GLY A 214 27.64 -28.82 23.41
N GLY A 215 27.47 -27.50 23.25
CA GLY A 215 26.22 -26.79 23.50
C GLY A 215 25.10 -27.20 22.54
N LEU A 216 23.85 -27.02 22.98
CA LEU A 216 22.66 -27.30 22.17
C LEU A 216 21.87 -26.02 21.98
N ARG A 217 21.77 -25.57 20.72
CA ARG A 217 20.98 -24.41 20.33
C ARG A 217 19.69 -24.86 19.64
N PRO A 218 18.50 -24.48 20.12
CA PRO A 218 17.24 -24.90 19.51
C PRO A 218 17.10 -24.34 18.09
N ALA A 219 16.61 -25.17 17.16
CA ALA A 219 16.35 -24.80 15.77
C ALA A 219 14.93 -24.28 15.52
N GLY A 220 14.05 -24.30 16.55
CA GLY A 220 12.66 -23.84 16.45
C GLY A 220 11.71 -24.82 15.74
N GLU A 221 12.25 -25.81 15.05
CA GLU A 221 11.50 -26.82 14.30
C GLU A 221 11.32 -28.12 15.10
N ARG A 222 10.25 -28.84 14.78
CA ARG A 222 10.12 -30.26 15.18
C ARG A 222 10.57 -31.13 14.03
N ALA A 223 11.37 -32.15 14.32
CA ALA A 223 11.85 -33.07 13.31
C ALA A 223 11.78 -34.51 13.83
N ARG A 224 11.94 -35.47 12.94
CA ARG A 224 12.17 -36.89 13.29
C ARG A 224 13.25 -37.48 12.40
N TRP A 225 14.02 -38.40 12.95
CA TRP A 225 14.93 -39.23 12.16
C TRP A 225 14.14 -40.30 11.41
N LEU A 226 14.44 -40.50 10.14
CA LEU A 226 13.95 -41.64 9.36
C LEU A 226 14.81 -42.87 9.62
N SER A 227 14.26 -44.05 9.36
CA SER A 227 14.95 -45.34 9.57
C SER A 227 16.28 -45.47 8.79
N GLY A 228 16.45 -44.66 7.73
CA GLY A 228 17.65 -44.59 6.90
C GLY A 228 18.71 -43.57 7.35
N GLY A 229 18.47 -42.81 8.42
CA GLY A 229 19.39 -41.77 8.90
C GLY A 229 19.15 -40.37 8.32
N ASP A 230 18.17 -40.21 7.44
CA ASP A 230 17.73 -38.90 6.94
C ASP A 230 16.84 -38.19 7.96
N LEU A 231 16.83 -36.86 7.95
CA LEU A 231 16.04 -36.03 8.85
C LEU A 231 14.81 -35.47 8.13
N GLU A 232 13.63 -35.63 8.72
CA GLU A 232 12.37 -35.05 8.22
C GLU A 232 11.88 -33.97 9.20
N VAL A 233 11.80 -32.73 8.71
CA VAL A 233 11.21 -31.59 9.44
C VAL A 233 9.70 -31.65 9.30
N LEU A 234 8.99 -31.50 10.42
CA LEU A 234 7.53 -31.58 10.51
C LEU A 234 6.96 -30.17 10.44
N GLU A 235 6.10 -29.91 9.45
CA GLU A 235 5.42 -28.62 9.28
C GLU A 235 4.55 -28.26 10.51
N LEU A 236 4.58 -26.98 10.89
CA LEU A 236 3.63 -26.37 11.82
C LEU A 236 2.26 -26.24 11.13
N PRO A 237 1.13 -26.29 11.88
CA PRO A 237 -0.19 -26.07 11.30
C PRO A 237 -0.27 -24.70 10.62
N SER A 238 -1.06 -24.63 9.56
CA SER A 238 -1.20 -23.42 8.75
C SER A 238 -1.82 -22.27 9.56
N PRO A 239 -1.45 -21.00 9.29
CA PRO A 239 -2.07 -19.83 9.92
C PRO A 239 -3.60 -19.79 9.76
N GLU A 240 -4.13 -20.33 8.65
CA GLU A 240 -5.56 -20.45 8.40
C GLU A 240 -6.27 -21.38 9.39
N GLU A 241 -5.63 -22.46 9.81
CA GLU A 241 -6.17 -23.38 10.83
C GLU A 241 -6.13 -22.76 12.24
N ALA A 242 -5.11 -21.95 12.53
CA ALA A 242 -5.01 -21.19 13.78
C ALA A 242 -6.09 -20.10 13.85
N LEU A 243 -6.28 -19.32 12.77
CA LEU A 243 -7.28 -18.24 12.66
C LEU A 243 -8.72 -18.77 12.51
N GLY A 244 -8.90 -19.90 11.83
CA GLY A 244 -10.22 -20.54 11.65
C GLY A 244 -10.82 -21.04 12.96
N SER A 245 -9.98 -21.48 13.90
CA SER A 245 -10.41 -21.98 15.20
C SER A 245 -10.85 -20.89 16.20
N GLU A 246 -10.38 -19.65 16.01
CA GLU A 246 -10.82 -18.47 16.78
C GLU A 246 -12.12 -17.86 16.20
N ARG A 247 -12.27 -17.84 14.87
CA ARG A 247 -13.46 -17.33 14.16
C ARG A 247 -14.76 -18.05 14.51
N GLU A 248 -14.73 -19.37 14.75
CA GLU A 248 -15.92 -20.14 15.13
C GLU A 248 -16.29 -20.04 16.63
N ARG A 249 -15.40 -19.51 17.49
CA ARG A 249 -15.60 -19.46 18.95
C ARG A 249 -16.08 -18.11 19.49
N ALA A 250 -15.92 -17.02 18.75
CA ALA A 250 -16.52 -15.75 19.10
C ALA A 250 -18.01 -15.77 18.69
N ALA A 251 -18.90 -16.04 19.65
CA ALA A 251 -20.32 -15.84 19.46
C ALA A 251 -20.55 -14.42 18.92
N HIS A 252 -21.21 -14.31 17.76
CA HIS A 252 -21.57 -13.05 17.12
C HIS A 252 -22.54 -12.27 18.03
N GLU A 253 -21.99 -11.57 19.02
CA GLU A 253 -22.74 -10.68 19.90
C GLU A 253 -23.18 -9.47 19.08
N ALA A 254 -24.48 -9.19 19.08
CA ALA A 254 -25.03 -8.08 18.30
C ALA A 254 -24.67 -6.72 18.93
N PRO A 255 -24.60 -5.64 18.13
CA PRO A 255 -24.56 -4.27 18.63
C PRO A 255 -25.65 -3.99 19.68
N ARG A 256 -25.32 -3.21 20.70
CA ARG A 256 -26.12 -2.95 21.90
C ARG A 256 -26.45 -1.46 22.06
N THR A 257 -25.58 -0.56 21.60
CA THR A 257 -25.79 0.90 21.65
C THR A 257 -26.14 1.47 20.27
N GLU A 258 -26.76 2.66 20.24
CA GLU A 258 -27.07 3.37 18.98
C GLU A 258 -25.79 3.66 18.16
N VAL A 259 -24.67 3.92 18.84
CA VAL A 259 -23.36 4.15 18.18
C VAL A 259 -22.81 2.85 17.63
N GLU A 260 -22.89 1.74 18.38
CA GLU A 260 -22.50 0.41 17.90
C GLU A 260 -23.32 0.01 16.66
N GLU A 261 -24.64 0.24 16.67
CA GLU A 261 -25.53 -0.06 15.52
C GLU A 261 -25.20 0.79 14.29
N LEU A 262 -24.95 2.08 14.47
CA LEU A 262 -24.55 2.98 13.38
C LEU A 262 -23.20 2.57 12.78
N LEU A 263 -22.20 2.28 13.63
CA LEU A 263 -20.89 1.84 13.17
C LEU A 263 -20.95 0.49 12.47
N ALA A 264 -21.74 -0.46 12.98
CA ALA A 264 -21.95 -1.75 12.32
C ALA A 264 -22.56 -1.57 10.93
N GLY A 265 -23.53 -0.67 10.77
CA GLY A 265 -24.09 -0.32 9.47
C GLY A 265 -23.04 0.25 8.51
N LEU A 266 -22.23 1.21 8.97
CA LEU A 266 -21.14 1.77 8.17
C LEU A 266 -20.08 0.74 7.79
N TRP A 267 -19.72 -0.17 8.70
CA TRP A 267 -18.79 -1.26 8.43
C TRP A 267 -19.33 -2.21 7.35
N LYS A 268 -20.60 -2.61 7.44
CA LYS A 268 -21.25 -3.45 6.42
C LYS A 268 -21.18 -2.82 5.03
N ASP A 269 -21.51 -1.54 4.93
CA ASP A 269 -21.50 -0.82 3.66
C ASP A 269 -20.08 -0.64 3.10
N LEU A 270 -19.09 -0.38 3.95
CA LEU A 270 -17.71 -0.13 3.56
C LEU A 270 -16.92 -1.41 3.25
N LEU A 271 -17.12 -2.46 4.04
CA LEU A 271 -16.40 -3.74 3.92
C LEU A 271 -17.13 -4.73 2.99
N GLY A 272 -18.42 -4.49 2.70
CA GLY A 272 -19.22 -5.38 1.87
C GLY A 272 -19.56 -6.71 2.55
N VAL A 273 -19.69 -6.70 3.89
CA VAL A 273 -19.99 -7.89 4.70
C VAL A 273 -21.46 -7.93 5.13
N ASP A 274 -22.03 -9.13 5.28
CA ASP A 274 -23.45 -9.32 5.60
C ASP A 274 -23.78 -8.98 7.07
N THR A 275 -22.89 -9.35 8.00
CA THR A 275 -23.03 -9.12 9.43
C THR A 275 -21.71 -8.65 10.04
N VAL A 276 -21.82 -7.84 11.08
CA VAL A 276 -20.69 -7.37 11.90
C VAL A 276 -21.06 -7.62 13.35
N GLY A 277 -20.28 -8.45 14.02
CA GLY A 277 -20.35 -8.71 15.45
C GLY A 277 -19.63 -7.64 16.26
N LEU A 278 -20.00 -7.54 17.54
CA LEU A 278 -19.44 -6.56 18.47
C LEU A 278 -17.92 -6.67 18.66
N HIS A 279 -17.41 -7.91 18.63
CA HIS A 279 -15.98 -8.21 18.84
C HIS A 279 -15.21 -8.38 17.52
N ASP A 280 -15.86 -8.12 16.38
CA ASP A 280 -15.20 -8.22 15.09
C ASP A 280 -14.17 -7.11 14.93
N ASP A 281 -13.01 -7.46 14.35
CA ASP A 281 -11.92 -6.54 14.07
C ASP A 281 -12.04 -5.97 12.65
N PHE A 282 -12.00 -4.63 12.54
CA PHE A 282 -12.17 -3.91 11.27
C PHE A 282 -11.17 -4.36 10.19
N PHE A 283 -9.92 -4.56 10.59
CA PHE A 283 -8.83 -4.89 9.68
C PHE A 283 -8.85 -6.38 9.34
N ALA A 284 -9.25 -7.24 10.28
CA ALA A 284 -9.45 -8.68 10.01
C ALA A 284 -10.60 -8.95 9.03
N LEU A 285 -11.58 -8.03 8.94
CA LEU A 285 -12.66 -8.05 7.94
C LEU A 285 -12.28 -7.43 6.58
N GLY A 286 -11.00 -7.12 6.35
CA GLY A 286 -10.51 -6.53 5.09
C GLY A 286 -10.46 -5.00 5.10
N GLY A 287 -10.68 -4.37 6.26
CA GLY A 287 -10.48 -2.93 6.43
C GLY A 287 -9.03 -2.51 6.13
N HIS A 288 -8.88 -1.44 5.37
CA HIS A 288 -7.57 -0.84 5.07
C HIS A 288 -7.62 0.67 5.24
N SER A 289 -6.46 1.35 5.14
CA SER A 289 -6.34 2.78 5.46
C SER A 289 -7.35 3.68 4.74
N LEU A 290 -7.66 3.40 3.46
CA LEU A 290 -8.71 4.14 2.75
C LEU A 290 -10.12 3.90 3.33
N LEU A 291 -10.51 2.66 3.64
CA LEU A 291 -11.80 2.38 4.29
C LEU A 291 -11.87 2.99 5.70
N ALA A 292 -10.76 2.95 6.45
CA ALA A 292 -10.63 3.64 7.72
C ALA A 292 -10.86 5.15 7.59
N THR A 293 -10.24 5.81 6.60
CA THR A 293 -10.47 7.25 6.38
C THR A 293 -11.90 7.57 5.95
N ARG A 294 -12.55 6.68 5.17
CA ARG A 294 -13.97 6.81 4.81
C ARG A 294 -14.86 6.65 6.02
N LEU A 295 -14.62 5.62 6.84
CA LEU A 295 -15.34 5.41 8.09
C LEU A 295 -15.30 6.64 8.98
N LEU A 296 -14.12 7.23 9.21
CA LEU A 296 -13.98 8.46 10.00
C LEU A 296 -14.74 9.64 9.38
N SER A 297 -14.70 9.77 8.05
CA SER A 297 -15.44 10.82 7.33
C SER A 297 -16.95 10.66 7.49
N HIS A 298 -17.46 9.43 7.41
CA HIS A 298 -18.88 9.10 7.62
C HIS A 298 -19.30 9.30 9.08
N VAL A 299 -18.48 8.89 10.06
CA VAL A 299 -18.71 9.12 11.49
C VAL A 299 -18.80 10.62 11.78
N ARG A 300 -17.88 11.43 11.24
CA ARG A 300 -17.94 12.88 11.36
C ARG A 300 -19.21 13.47 10.75
N ALA A 301 -19.60 13.00 9.57
CA ALA A 301 -20.81 13.48 8.90
C ALA A 301 -22.10 13.12 9.68
N ALA A 302 -22.14 11.93 10.28
CA ALA A 302 -23.31 11.44 10.99
C ALA A 302 -23.43 11.96 12.42
N LEU A 303 -22.31 12.07 13.14
CA LEU A 303 -22.27 12.33 14.58
C LEU A 303 -21.59 13.66 14.96
N GLY A 304 -20.98 14.36 14.00
CA GLY A 304 -20.25 15.61 14.28
C GLY A 304 -18.97 15.43 15.08
N VAL A 305 -18.46 14.20 15.18
CA VAL A 305 -17.24 13.86 15.91
C VAL A 305 -16.06 13.70 14.95
N ASP A 306 -14.96 14.39 15.24
CA ASP A 306 -13.68 14.22 14.53
C ASP A 306 -12.75 13.34 15.39
N LEU A 307 -12.54 12.09 14.97
CA LEU A 307 -11.63 11.17 15.64
C LEU A 307 -10.31 11.11 14.87
N PRO A 308 -9.15 11.23 15.54
CA PRO A 308 -7.89 11.01 14.87
C PRO A 308 -7.78 9.54 14.45
N VAL A 309 -7.30 9.29 13.24
CA VAL A 309 -7.18 7.94 12.69
C VAL A 309 -6.39 6.98 13.58
N ARG A 310 -5.43 7.51 14.36
CA ARG A 310 -4.73 6.76 15.40
C ARG A 310 -5.69 6.01 16.34
N ARG A 311 -6.79 6.65 16.75
CA ARG A 311 -7.77 6.04 17.67
C ARG A 311 -8.49 4.86 17.04
N LEU A 312 -8.72 4.89 15.73
CA LEU A 312 -9.31 3.76 14.99
C LEU A 312 -8.36 2.55 14.91
N PHE A 313 -7.05 2.80 14.80
CA PHE A 313 -6.04 1.72 14.80
C PHE A 313 -5.73 1.20 16.22
N GLU A 314 -5.94 2.02 17.24
CA GLU A 314 -5.83 1.62 18.65
C GLU A 314 -7.07 0.86 19.13
N ALA A 315 -8.24 1.22 18.61
CA ALA A 315 -9.50 0.55 18.85
C ALA A 315 -9.95 -0.17 17.56
N SER A 316 -9.47 -1.38 17.31
CA SER A 316 -9.75 -2.08 16.04
C SER A 316 -11.08 -2.82 16.00
N THR A 317 -11.65 -3.17 17.16
CA THR A 317 -12.95 -3.87 17.26
C THR A 317 -14.14 -2.90 17.22
N LEU A 318 -15.32 -3.35 16.78
CA LEU A 318 -16.54 -2.53 16.78
C LEU A 318 -16.82 -1.91 18.17
N GLU A 319 -16.76 -2.70 19.24
CA GLU A 319 -16.97 -2.24 20.62
C GLU A 319 -16.01 -1.09 20.99
N ALA A 320 -14.71 -1.30 20.80
CA ALA A 320 -13.70 -0.30 21.13
C ALA A 320 -13.85 0.98 20.30
N GLN A 321 -14.24 0.87 19.02
CA GLN A 321 -14.49 2.05 18.17
C GLN A 321 -15.71 2.83 18.64
N ALA A 322 -16.80 2.12 18.96
CA ALA A 322 -18.00 2.74 19.51
C ALA A 322 -17.69 3.47 20.82
N ALA A 323 -16.96 2.82 21.73
CA ALA A 323 -16.53 3.44 22.98
C ALA A 323 -15.67 4.70 22.75
N ALA A 324 -14.80 4.71 21.74
CA ALA A 324 -14.00 5.89 21.38
C ALA A 324 -14.86 7.05 20.86
N VAL A 325 -15.88 6.75 20.05
CA VAL A 325 -16.86 7.74 19.55
C VAL A 325 -17.73 8.27 20.69
N GLU A 326 -18.27 7.39 21.53
CA GLU A 326 -19.10 7.75 22.68
C GLU A 326 -18.34 8.62 23.68
N ALA A 327 -17.07 8.27 23.96
CA ALA A 327 -16.21 9.11 24.81
C ALA A 327 -16.05 10.52 24.22
N ALA A 328 -15.82 10.63 22.90
CA ALA A 328 -15.72 11.92 22.23
C ALA A 328 -17.04 12.72 22.27
N LEU A 329 -18.19 12.07 22.08
CA LEU A 329 -19.52 12.69 22.22
C LEU A 329 -19.78 13.20 23.64
N ALA A 330 -19.39 12.42 24.66
CA ALA A 330 -19.53 12.81 26.06
C ALA A 330 -18.67 14.04 26.38
N HIS A 331 -17.44 14.07 25.87
CA HIS A 331 -16.51 15.19 25.99
C HIS A 331 -17.03 16.48 25.33
N ILE A 332 -17.73 16.38 24.19
CA ILE A 332 -18.40 17.51 23.53
C ILE A 332 -19.55 18.03 24.40
N SER A 333 -20.36 17.11 24.94
CA SER A 333 -21.54 17.44 25.75
C SER A 333 -21.18 18.08 27.10
N GLN A 334 -19.99 17.78 27.64
CA GLN A 334 -19.51 18.31 28.92
C GLN A 334 -18.75 19.65 28.80
N GLY A 335 -18.52 20.16 27.59
CA GLY A 335 -17.82 21.44 27.37
C GLY A 335 -16.35 21.42 27.80
N ASP A 336 -15.71 20.24 27.76
CA ASP A 336 -14.35 20.04 28.24
C ASP A 336 -13.32 20.71 27.32
N GLN A 337 -12.35 21.45 27.88
CA GLN A 337 -11.40 22.25 27.10
C GLN A 337 -10.45 21.39 26.25
N ALA A 338 -10.22 20.14 26.63
CA ALA A 338 -9.46 19.18 25.82
C ALA A 338 -10.20 18.82 24.52
N THR A 339 -11.54 18.82 24.53
CA THR A 339 -12.39 18.57 23.36
C THR A 339 -12.39 19.76 22.40
N GLN A 340 -12.31 20.98 22.93
CA GLN A 340 -12.14 22.19 22.11
C GLN A 340 -10.81 22.17 21.36
N ALA A 341 -9.71 21.68 21.95
CA ALA A 341 -8.43 21.53 21.25
C ALA A 341 -8.46 20.46 20.13
N ILE A 342 -9.24 19.38 20.30
CA ILE A 342 -9.49 18.38 19.24
C ILE A 342 -10.36 19.00 18.12
N GLN A 343 -11.36 19.82 18.45
CA GLN A 343 -12.16 20.56 17.48
C GLN A 343 -11.40 21.69 16.76
N GLU A 344 -10.42 22.34 17.40
CA GLU A 344 -9.57 23.35 16.76
C GLU A 344 -8.64 22.75 15.70
N THR A 345 -8.38 21.43 15.79
CA THR A 345 -7.66 20.67 14.77
C THR A 345 -8.61 20.03 13.75
N SER A 346 -9.92 20.37 13.79
CA SER A 346 -10.91 19.76 12.93
C SER A 346 -10.60 20.04 11.47
N ILE A 347 -10.68 18.99 10.66
CA ILE A 347 -10.53 19.06 9.22
C ILE A 347 -11.70 19.89 8.67
N LEU A 348 -11.42 21.15 8.32
CA LEU A 348 -12.42 22.04 7.75
C LEU A 348 -13.05 21.43 6.48
N PRO A 349 -14.38 21.55 6.31
CA PRO A 349 -15.07 21.14 5.09
C PRO A 349 -14.43 21.80 3.87
N VAL A 350 -14.32 21.05 2.77
CA VAL A 350 -13.83 21.62 1.51
C VAL A 350 -14.93 22.51 0.94
N GLN A 351 -14.67 23.81 0.91
CA GLN A 351 -15.58 24.76 0.31
C GLN A 351 -15.46 24.70 -1.22
N ALA A 352 -16.60 24.61 -1.90
CA ALA A 352 -16.64 24.71 -3.33
C ALA A 352 -16.19 26.10 -3.77
N ALA A 353 -15.06 26.17 -4.48
CA ALA A 353 -14.62 27.39 -5.14
C ALA A 353 -15.62 27.76 -6.26
N SER A 354 -15.89 29.06 -6.44
CA SER A 354 -16.69 29.54 -7.57
C SER A 354 -16.09 29.09 -8.91
N ARG A 355 -16.96 28.82 -9.88
CA ARG A 355 -16.57 28.31 -11.20
C ARG A 355 -16.06 29.39 -12.15
N ASP A 356 -16.20 30.65 -11.76
CA ASP A 356 -15.78 31.82 -12.53
C ASP A 356 -14.40 32.36 -12.10
N ILE A 357 -13.70 31.64 -11.20
CA ILE A 357 -12.45 32.10 -10.60
C ILE A 357 -11.27 31.79 -11.51
N GLY A 358 -11.18 32.49 -12.64
CA GLY A 358 -9.96 32.65 -13.45
C GLY A 358 -8.94 31.48 -13.43
N PRO A 359 -7.63 31.77 -13.41
CA PRO A 359 -6.61 30.75 -13.14
C PRO A 359 -6.64 30.31 -11.67
N LEU A 360 -6.62 28.99 -11.43
CA LEU A 360 -6.51 28.41 -10.08
C LEU A 360 -5.04 28.14 -9.72
N PRO A 361 -4.64 28.31 -8.45
CA PRO A 361 -3.30 27.93 -8.02
C PRO A 361 -3.12 26.40 -8.08
N LEU A 362 -1.89 25.95 -8.37
CA LEU A 362 -1.54 24.52 -8.29
C LEU A 362 -1.45 24.08 -6.83
N SER A 363 -1.89 22.86 -6.55
CA SER A 363 -1.56 22.17 -5.29
C SER A 363 -0.05 21.92 -5.20
N PHE A 364 0.49 21.71 -3.99
CA PHE A 364 1.91 21.42 -3.80
C PHE A 364 2.41 20.25 -4.67
N ALA A 365 1.64 19.16 -4.72
CA ALA A 365 1.98 18.00 -5.55
C ALA A 365 1.95 18.33 -7.05
N GLN A 366 1.00 19.16 -7.50
CA GLN A 366 0.96 19.65 -8.88
C GLN A 366 2.15 20.58 -9.19
N GLN A 367 2.56 21.45 -8.27
CA GLN A 367 3.73 22.34 -8.46
C GLN A 367 5.01 21.53 -8.69
N ARG A 368 5.20 20.44 -7.95
CA ARG A 368 6.34 19.53 -8.14
C ARG A 368 6.31 18.88 -9.53
N LEU A 369 5.17 18.33 -9.95
CA LEU A 369 5.06 17.71 -11.27
C LEU A 369 5.23 18.72 -12.40
N TRP A 370 4.70 19.93 -12.23
CA TRP A 370 4.91 21.03 -13.18
C TRP A 370 6.39 21.38 -13.29
N PHE A 371 7.10 21.54 -12.17
CA PHE A 371 8.54 21.79 -12.16
C PHE A 371 9.32 20.69 -12.90
N LEU A 372 9.00 19.42 -12.64
CA LEU A 372 9.67 18.29 -13.31
C LEU A 372 9.40 18.28 -14.82
N GLU A 373 8.17 18.58 -15.26
CA GLU A 373 7.85 18.71 -16.68
C GLU A 373 8.56 19.90 -17.35
N GLN A 374 8.75 21.03 -16.63
CA GLN A 374 9.53 22.14 -17.18
C GLN A 374 11.04 21.82 -17.27
N PHE A 375 11.54 21.00 -16.34
CA PHE A 375 12.96 20.66 -16.25
C PHE A 375 13.36 19.54 -17.22
N GLU A 376 12.55 18.48 -17.31
CA GLU A 376 12.72 17.36 -18.25
C GLU A 376 11.45 17.17 -19.10
N PRO A 377 11.20 18.05 -20.08
CA PRO A 377 9.96 18.01 -20.86
C PRO A 377 9.74 16.66 -21.53
N GLY A 378 8.56 16.07 -21.30
CA GLY A 378 8.12 14.81 -21.92
C GLY A 378 8.75 13.56 -21.35
N ASN A 379 9.40 13.67 -20.19
CA ASN A 379 9.78 12.50 -19.43
C ASN A 379 8.51 11.69 -19.06
N PRO A 380 8.38 10.43 -19.53
CA PRO A 380 7.19 9.63 -19.30
C PRO A 380 7.10 9.03 -17.89
N THR A 381 8.08 9.28 -17.01
CA THR A 381 8.17 8.72 -15.65
C THR A 381 6.87 8.87 -14.85
N TYR A 382 6.11 9.94 -15.07
CA TYR A 382 4.86 10.22 -14.34
C TYR A 382 3.58 9.84 -15.10
N ASN A 383 3.69 9.22 -16.28
CA ASN A 383 2.53 8.67 -16.98
C ASN A 383 1.94 7.50 -16.20
N ILE A 384 0.61 7.48 -16.07
CA ILE A 384 -0.13 6.36 -15.51
C ILE A 384 -0.80 5.64 -16.68
N ALA A 385 -0.19 4.53 -17.11
CA ALA A 385 -0.75 3.67 -18.15
C ALA A 385 -1.52 2.52 -17.50
N ALA A 386 -2.72 2.24 -18.02
CA ALA A 386 -3.52 1.10 -17.61
C ALA A 386 -4.06 0.41 -18.86
N ALA A 387 -4.15 -0.92 -18.82
CA ALA A 387 -4.75 -1.73 -19.85
C ALA A 387 -5.88 -2.57 -19.26
N VAL A 388 -6.96 -2.72 -20.02
CA VAL A 388 -8.09 -3.57 -19.67
C VAL A 388 -8.46 -4.45 -20.85
N ARG A 389 -8.67 -5.73 -20.58
CA ARG A 389 -9.29 -6.65 -21.52
C ARG A 389 -10.79 -6.64 -21.29
N LEU A 390 -11.53 -6.40 -22.36
CA LEU A 390 -12.99 -6.47 -22.39
C LEU A 390 -13.39 -7.66 -23.26
N THR A 391 -14.12 -8.63 -22.70
CA THR A 391 -14.60 -9.80 -23.44
C THR A 391 -16.12 -9.86 -23.38
N GLY A 392 -16.77 -9.98 -24.54
CA GLY A 392 -18.23 -10.00 -24.68
C GLY A 392 -18.75 -8.96 -25.68
N PRO A 393 -20.07 -8.70 -25.70
CA PRO A 393 -20.69 -7.78 -26.65
C PRO A 393 -20.37 -6.32 -26.30
N LEU A 394 -19.31 -5.76 -26.90
CA LEU A 394 -18.88 -4.39 -26.68
C LEU A 394 -19.61 -3.40 -27.61
N ASP A 395 -20.41 -2.49 -27.05
CA ASP A 395 -20.85 -1.27 -27.74
C ASP A 395 -19.79 -0.17 -27.54
N ALA A 396 -18.93 0.01 -28.55
CA ALA A 396 -17.87 1.03 -28.52
C ALA A 396 -18.42 2.47 -28.40
N GLY A 397 -19.58 2.74 -28.97
CA GLY A 397 -20.23 4.06 -28.88
C GLY A 397 -20.76 4.34 -27.48
N ALA A 398 -21.31 3.33 -26.80
CA ALA A 398 -21.70 3.44 -25.40
C ALA A 398 -20.48 3.65 -24.48
N LEU A 399 -19.38 2.92 -24.72
CA LEU A 399 -18.14 3.11 -23.98
C LEU A 399 -17.58 4.52 -24.14
N GLU A 400 -17.52 5.06 -25.35
CA GLU A 400 -17.05 6.42 -25.61
C GLU A 400 -17.93 7.48 -24.91
N ARG A 401 -19.25 7.32 -24.95
CA ARG A 401 -20.18 8.21 -24.23
C ARG A 401 -20.00 8.12 -22.72
N ALA A 402 -19.83 6.92 -22.17
CA ALA A 402 -19.61 6.72 -20.73
C ALA A 402 -18.31 7.40 -20.27
N LEU A 403 -17.21 7.15 -20.97
CA LEU A 403 -15.92 7.79 -20.67
C LEU A 403 -15.97 9.31 -20.86
N SER A 404 -16.68 9.81 -21.87
CA SER A 404 -16.93 11.25 -22.05
C SER A 404 -17.71 11.84 -20.87
N GLY A 405 -18.69 11.12 -20.33
CA GLY A 405 -19.41 11.50 -19.11
C GLY A 405 -18.49 11.59 -17.88
N VAL A 406 -17.55 10.65 -17.75
CA VAL A 406 -16.51 10.69 -16.70
C VAL A 406 -15.62 11.93 -16.85
N VAL A 407 -15.14 12.22 -18.07
CA VAL A 407 -14.34 13.44 -18.34
C VAL A 407 -15.14 14.71 -18.04
N ALA A 408 -16.40 14.78 -18.44
CA ALA A 408 -17.27 15.93 -18.16
C ALA A 408 -17.45 16.14 -16.64
N ARG A 409 -17.70 15.06 -15.90
CA ARG A 409 -17.90 15.07 -14.43
C ARG A 409 -16.65 15.53 -13.67
N HIS A 410 -15.46 15.13 -14.10
CA HIS A 410 -14.22 15.37 -13.34
C HIS A 410 -13.37 16.48 -13.96
N GLN A 411 -13.30 17.62 -13.29
CA GLN A 411 -12.54 18.80 -13.73
C GLN A 411 -11.05 18.49 -13.96
N SER A 412 -10.46 17.61 -13.14
CA SER A 412 -9.06 17.19 -13.24
C SER A 412 -8.70 16.58 -14.60
N LEU A 413 -9.64 15.89 -15.26
CA LEU A 413 -9.45 15.29 -16.58
C LEU A 413 -9.56 16.32 -17.73
N ARG A 414 -9.97 17.55 -17.40
CA ARG A 414 -10.15 18.69 -18.31
C ARG A 414 -9.26 19.86 -17.93
N SER A 415 -8.29 19.65 -17.05
CA SER A 415 -7.38 20.68 -16.60
C SER A 415 -6.21 20.82 -17.57
N ARG A 416 -5.85 22.08 -17.86
CA ARG A 416 -4.59 22.47 -18.50
C ARG A 416 -3.76 23.29 -17.53
N PHE A 417 -2.44 23.17 -17.65
CA PHE A 417 -1.47 23.85 -16.79
C PHE A 417 -0.65 24.80 -17.67
N GLU A 418 -0.60 26.07 -17.29
CA GLU A 418 0.09 27.11 -18.05
C GLU A 418 0.78 28.09 -17.11
N ALA A 419 1.82 28.77 -17.60
CA ALA A 419 2.46 29.86 -16.89
C ALA A 419 1.74 31.18 -17.22
N VAL A 420 1.27 31.89 -16.20
CA VAL A 420 0.68 33.24 -16.29
C VAL A 420 1.61 34.17 -15.53
N GLU A 421 2.20 35.16 -16.23
CA GLU A 421 3.17 36.09 -15.63
C GLU A 421 4.37 35.41 -14.95
N GLY A 422 4.74 34.22 -15.41
CA GLY A 422 5.84 33.42 -14.84
C GLY A 422 5.42 32.46 -13.72
N GLU A 423 4.19 32.54 -13.23
CA GLU A 423 3.66 31.65 -12.20
C GLU A 423 2.77 30.56 -12.79
N PRO A 424 2.87 29.31 -12.32
CA PRO A 424 2.03 28.23 -12.84
C PRO A 424 0.58 28.39 -12.35
N ALA A 425 -0.36 28.15 -13.26
CA ALA A 425 -1.78 28.15 -13.00
C ALA A 425 -2.50 26.98 -13.66
N VAL A 426 -3.60 26.55 -13.04
CA VAL A 426 -4.53 25.55 -13.57
C VAL A 426 -5.72 26.26 -14.20
N PHE A 427 -6.05 25.87 -15.42
CA PHE A 427 -7.29 26.24 -16.08
C PHE A 427 -8.13 24.99 -16.30
N VAL A 428 -9.44 25.12 -16.07
CA VAL A 428 -10.39 24.02 -16.27
C VAL A 428 -11.19 24.30 -17.53
N ASP A 429 -10.94 23.52 -18.58
CA ASP A 429 -11.68 23.68 -19.83
C ASP A 429 -13.12 23.19 -19.63
N PRO A 430 -14.16 23.94 -20.08
CA PRO A 430 -15.56 23.59 -19.83
C PRO A 430 -15.95 22.26 -20.46
N GLU A 431 -15.39 21.96 -21.62
CA GLU A 431 -15.63 20.74 -22.39
C GLU A 431 -14.31 20.16 -22.91
N MET A 432 -14.24 18.84 -23.00
CA MET A 432 -13.13 18.10 -23.59
C MET A 432 -13.70 16.91 -24.35
N ALA A 433 -13.47 16.87 -25.66
CA ALA A 433 -13.92 15.74 -26.48
C ALA A 433 -12.94 14.57 -26.33
N LEU A 434 -13.39 13.51 -25.64
CA LEU A 434 -12.69 12.23 -25.65
C LEU A 434 -13.06 11.47 -26.93
N ARG A 435 -12.05 10.96 -27.64
CA ARG A 435 -12.24 10.07 -28.79
C ARG A 435 -11.46 8.79 -28.59
N LEU A 436 -12.13 7.67 -28.75
CA LEU A 436 -11.49 6.36 -28.82
C LEU A 436 -11.04 6.14 -30.26
N THR A 437 -9.74 5.92 -30.44
CA THR A 437 -9.16 5.54 -31.73
C THR A 437 -9.00 4.02 -31.71
N PRO A 438 -9.87 3.25 -32.39
CA PRO A 438 -9.66 1.82 -32.48
C PRO A 438 -8.42 1.55 -33.32
N GLU A 439 -7.54 0.69 -32.80
CA GLU A 439 -6.40 0.14 -33.52
C GLU A 439 -6.64 -1.36 -33.62
N ASP A 440 -6.50 -1.90 -34.83
CA ASP A 440 -6.59 -3.33 -35.06
C ASP A 440 -5.32 -4.00 -34.53
N ILE A 441 -5.49 -5.03 -33.73
CA ILE A 441 -4.43 -5.77 -33.06
C ILE A 441 -4.48 -7.28 -33.39
N GLU A 442 -5.24 -7.69 -34.41
CA GLU A 442 -5.33 -9.10 -34.83
C GLU A 442 -3.96 -9.70 -35.19
N ASP A 443 -3.06 -8.90 -35.75
CA ASP A 443 -1.70 -9.31 -36.14
C ASP A 443 -0.67 -9.22 -34.99
N VAL A 444 -1.10 -8.86 -33.77
CA VAL A 444 -0.20 -8.77 -32.61
C VAL A 444 0.01 -10.17 -32.03
N ALA A 445 1.27 -10.62 -32.05
CA ALA A 445 1.64 -12.01 -31.83
C ALA A 445 1.18 -12.61 -30.49
N ASP A 446 1.20 -11.80 -29.41
CA ASP A 446 0.86 -12.24 -28.06
C ASP A 446 0.48 -11.06 -27.14
N GLU A 447 0.10 -11.38 -25.91
CA GLU A 447 -0.25 -10.40 -24.88
C GLU A 447 0.90 -9.47 -24.51
N ALA A 448 2.14 -9.96 -24.50
CA ALA A 448 3.30 -9.14 -24.20
C ALA A 448 3.48 -8.03 -25.26
N ALA A 449 3.28 -8.36 -26.54
CA ALA A 449 3.30 -7.41 -27.63
C ALA A 449 2.13 -6.42 -27.57
N MET A 450 0.92 -6.86 -27.17
CA MET A 450 -0.23 -5.97 -26.94
C MET A 450 0.05 -4.95 -25.82
N LEU A 451 0.64 -5.41 -24.70
CA LEU A 451 0.98 -4.54 -23.58
C LEU A 451 2.11 -3.57 -23.92
N ALA A 452 3.08 -4.01 -24.73
CA ALA A 452 4.11 -3.13 -25.27
C ALA A 452 3.51 -2.04 -26.16
N LEU A 453 2.53 -2.37 -27.01
CA LEU A 453 1.81 -1.40 -27.84
C LEU A 453 1.01 -0.40 -26.99
N ALA A 454 0.25 -0.89 -26.00
CA ALA A 454 -0.52 -0.03 -25.08
C ALA A 454 0.38 0.98 -24.36
N ARG A 455 1.56 0.52 -23.94
CA ARG A 455 2.59 1.36 -23.37
C ARG A 455 3.13 2.40 -24.36
N GLU A 456 3.49 1.99 -25.58
CA GLU A 456 3.97 2.93 -26.60
C GLU A 456 2.93 4.01 -26.92
N ALA A 457 1.64 3.64 -27.00
CA ALA A 457 0.55 4.58 -27.20
C ALA A 457 0.47 5.61 -26.06
N ALA A 458 0.69 5.19 -24.80
CA ALA A 458 0.77 6.09 -23.66
C ALA A 458 1.95 7.07 -23.77
N LEU A 459 3.08 6.65 -24.35
CA LEU A 459 4.24 7.51 -24.61
C LEU A 459 4.02 8.51 -25.76
N ARG A 460 3.31 8.11 -26.83
CA ARG A 460 3.08 8.98 -28.01
C ARG A 460 2.17 10.18 -27.70
N ARG A 461 1.18 10.03 -26.82
CA ARG A 461 0.24 11.14 -26.49
C ARG A 461 0.87 12.26 -25.65
N SER A 462 1.95 12.01 -24.89
CA SER A 462 2.65 13.07 -24.15
C SER A 462 3.39 14.04 -25.09
N THR A 463 3.83 13.56 -26.25
CA THR A 463 4.58 14.37 -27.23
C THR A 463 3.69 15.16 -28.19
N SER A 464 2.50 14.67 -28.55
CA SER A 464 1.66 15.29 -29.60
C SER A 464 0.91 16.56 -29.18
N ARG A 465 0.68 16.79 -27.88
CA ARG A 465 0.03 18.03 -27.37
C ARG A 465 0.95 19.25 -27.43
N ARG A 466 2.25 19.08 -27.70
CA ARG A 466 3.24 20.17 -27.84
C ARG A 466 3.00 21.11 -29.04
N GLY A 467 2.21 20.70 -30.04
CA GLY A 467 2.02 21.46 -31.28
C GLY A 467 1.05 22.64 -31.21
N ARG A 468 0.43 22.92 -30.05
CA ARG A 468 -0.50 24.07 -29.88
C ARG A 468 -0.01 25.05 -28.81
N SER A 469 1.28 25.36 -28.82
CA SER A 469 1.77 26.63 -28.28
C SER A 469 1.53 27.70 -29.34
N SER A 470 0.43 28.45 -29.22
CA SER A 470 0.27 29.69 -29.96
C SER A 470 1.25 30.71 -29.39
N VAL A 471 2.44 30.77 -29.97
CA VAL A 471 3.26 31.97 -29.92
C VAL A 471 2.45 33.07 -30.62
N PRO A 472 2.03 34.15 -29.97
CA PRO A 472 1.60 35.32 -30.70
C PRO A 472 2.86 35.92 -31.32
N ALA A 473 2.90 35.93 -32.65
CA ALA A 473 3.86 36.74 -33.37
C ALA A 473 3.60 38.23 -33.05
N CYS A 474 4.47 38.84 -32.25
CA CYS A 474 5.15 40.12 -32.47
C CYS A 474 5.78 40.62 -31.15
#